data_AF-A0A917GP12-F1
#
_entry.id   AF-A0A917GP12-F1
#
_cell.length_a   1.000
_cell.length_b   1.000
_cell.length_c   1.000
_cell.angle_alpha   90.00
_cell.angle_beta   90.00
_cell.angle_gamma   90.00
#
_symmetry.space_group_name_H-M   'P 1'
#
loop_
_entity.id
_entity.type
_entity.pdbx_description
1 polymer ?
#
loop_
_entity_poly.entity_id
_entity_poly.type
_entity_poly.pdbx_seq_one_letter_code
_entity_poly.pdbx_strand_id
1 'polypeptide(L)'
;MTSQNILSLKNEGNFIIPDCINNQRFLKHQNYLNNLKTKLEVEIAVWCINNVNILNHKNNNKWMVVFYEDLVLDPEKTFKAVLKGLNINLLSELLKKIEFRKASASNFDNQLKSKPQEQLESVFKNFNNDELLNIQAIFDYFELKVYSAFNSYPIK
;
A
#
# COMPACT_ATOMS: atom_id res chain seq x y z
N MET A 1 11.27 4.25 -2.47
CA MET A 1 11.68 4.96 -1.24
C MET A 1 13.14 4.64 -0.96
N THR A 2 13.97 5.64 -0.73
CA THR A 2 15.37 5.45 -0.30
C THR A 2 15.42 5.22 1.21
N SER A 3 16.46 4.55 1.72
CA SER A 3 16.64 4.33 3.18
C SER A 3 16.69 5.64 3.99
N GLN A 4 17.10 6.76 3.37
CA GLN A 4 17.07 8.09 3.98
C GLN A 4 15.64 8.60 4.26
N ASN A 5 14.66 8.28 3.42
CA ASN A 5 13.26 8.66 3.65
C ASN A 5 12.60 7.85 4.76
N ILE A 6 13.05 6.63 5.04
CA ILE A 6 12.49 5.80 6.12
C ILE A 6 13.01 6.30 7.48
N LEU A 7 14.28 6.73 7.55
CA LEU A 7 14.86 7.25 8.79
C LEU A 7 14.15 8.53 9.27
N SER A 8 13.74 9.42 8.36
CA SER A 8 13.02 10.64 8.74
C SER A 8 11.62 10.38 9.32
N LEU A 9 11.04 9.20 9.04
CA LEU A 9 9.76 8.76 9.57
C LEU A 9 9.85 8.17 10.98
N LYS A 10 11.06 7.90 11.51
CA LYS A 10 11.25 7.40 12.88
C LYS A 10 11.20 8.50 13.95
N ASN A 11 11.09 9.77 13.53
CA ASN A 11 10.94 10.92 14.42
C ASN A 11 9.55 10.96 15.07
N GLU A 12 9.39 11.81 16.10
CA GLU A 12 8.12 12.00 16.80
C GLU A 12 6.94 12.29 15.86
N GLY A 13 5.87 11.54 16.05
CA GLY A 13 4.63 11.59 15.29
C GLY A 13 3.64 12.59 15.89
N ASN A 14 3.68 13.84 15.44
CA ASN A 14 2.60 14.79 15.73
C ASN A 14 1.64 14.82 14.54
N PHE A 15 0.39 14.40 14.76
CA PHE A 15 -0.66 14.48 13.74
C PHE A 15 -1.64 15.62 14.03
N ILE A 16 -1.77 16.52 13.08
CA ILE A 16 -2.80 17.57 13.12
C ILE A 16 -3.90 17.14 12.17
N ILE A 17 -5.13 17.06 12.68
CA ILE A 17 -6.28 16.70 11.86
C ILE A 17 -6.45 17.75 10.76
N PRO A 18 -6.50 17.33 9.48
CA PRO A 18 -6.71 18.27 8.38
C PRO A 18 -8.08 18.95 8.49
N ASP A 19 -8.10 20.26 8.27
CA ASP A 19 -9.33 21.01 8.08
C ASP A 19 -9.81 20.83 6.63
N CYS A 20 -10.55 19.75 6.40
CA CYS A 20 -11.04 19.39 5.07
C CYS A 20 -12.40 18.70 5.12
N ILE A 21 -13.05 18.62 3.96
CA ILE A 21 -14.30 17.88 3.80
C ILE A 21 -14.09 16.41 4.16
N ASN A 22 -15.05 15.84 4.90
CA ASN A 22 -15.02 14.46 5.39
C ASN A 22 -13.88 14.16 6.38
N ASN A 23 -13.40 15.15 7.14
CA ASN A 23 -12.39 14.94 8.20
C ASN A 23 -12.90 14.14 9.42
N GLN A 24 -14.21 13.86 9.49
CA GLN A 24 -14.83 13.03 10.54
C GLN A 24 -14.14 11.67 10.70
N ARG A 25 -13.61 11.11 9.60
CA ARG A 25 -12.83 9.86 9.63
C ARG A 25 -11.55 9.98 10.45
N PHE A 26 -10.90 11.14 10.48
CA PHE A 26 -9.74 11.39 11.33
C PHE A 26 -10.15 11.69 12.77
N LEU A 27 -11.20 12.51 12.95
CA LEU A 27 -11.74 12.85 14.28
C LEU A 27 -12.13 11.61 15.09
N LYS A 28 -12.75 10.60 14.43
CA LYS A 28 -13.09 9.31 15.06
C LYS A 28 -11.89 8.61 15.71
N HIS A 29 -10.70 8.78 15.13
CA HIS A 29 -9.46 8.13 15.56
C HIS A 29 -8.48 9.10 16.22
N GLN A 30 -8.89 10.32 16.56
CA GLN A 30 -8.01 11.38 17.08
C GLN A 30 -7.20 10.94 18.30
N ASN A 31 -7.87 10.32 19.28
CA ASN A 31 -7.19 9.85 20.49
C ASN A 31 -6.14 8.77 20.15
N TYR A 32 -6.44 7.87 19.22
CA TYR A 32 -5.49 6.86 18.79
C TYR A 32 -4.28 7.49 18.09
N LEU A 33 -4.52 8.38 17.11
CA LEU A 33 -3.48 9.07 16.35
C LEU A 33 -2.55 9.91 17.25
N ASN A 34 -3.09 10.58 18.25
CA ASN A 34 -2.29 11.39 19.19
C ASN A 34 -1.40 10.58 20.14
N ASN A 35 -1.65 9.26 20.27
CA ASN A 35 -0.85 8.36 21.11
C ASN A 35 0.21 7.58 20.30
N LEU A 36 0.25 7.72 18.98
CA LEU A 36 1.29 7.13 18.14
C LEU A 36 2.60 7.87 18.35
N LYS A 37 3.71 7.13 18.42
CA LYS A 37 5.01 7.65 18.82
C LYS A 37 5.77 8.21 17.64
N THR A 38 5.69 7.56 16.49
CA THR A 38 6.53 7.88 15.33
C THR A 38 5.70 8.39 14.15
N LYS A 39 6.32 9.18 13.28
CA LYS A 39 5.68 9.59 12.02
C LYS A 39 5.30 8.41 11.15
N LEU A 40 6.11 7.35 11.15
CA LEU A 40 5.81 6.10 10.44
C LEU A 40 4.48 5.50 10.90
N GLU A 41 4.29 5.38 12.21
CA GLU A 41 3.05 4.89 12.81
C GLU A 41 1.86 5.76 12.39
N VAL A 42 2.02 7.09 12.45
CA VAL A 42 1.00 8.06 12.02
C VAL A 42 0.64 7.87 10.54
N GLU A 43 1.62 7.79 9.64
CA GLU A 43 1.39 7.63 8.20
C GLU A 43 0.67 6.31 7.89
N ILE A 44 1.03 5.22 8.59
CA ILE A 44 0.37 3.92 8.45
C ILE A 44 -1.07 3.98 8.94
N ALA A 45 -1.32 4.62 10.09
CA ALA A 45 -2.66 4.81 10.62
C ALA A 45 -3.52 5.67 9.68
N VAL A 46 -2.96 6.75 9.14
CA VAL A 46 -3.62 7.61 8.14
C VAL A 46 -3.94 6.82 6.87
N TRP A 47 -3.03 5.96 6.40
CA TRP A 47 -3.30 5.07 5.28
C TRP A 47 -4.47 4.13 5.59
N CYS A 48 -4.50 3.53 6.79
CA CYS A 48 -5.58 2.65 7.21
C CYS A 48 -6.93 3.38 7.24
N ILE A 49 -6.99 4.59 7.82
CA ILE A 49 -8.21 5.43 7.87
C ILE A 49 -8.82 5.65 6.48
N ASN A 50 -7.97 5.85 5.47
CA ASN A 50 -8.43 6.14 4.11
C ASN A 50 -8.80 4.89 3.31
N ASN A 51 -8.21 3.72 3.59
CA ASN A 51 -8.33 2.54 2.72
C ASN A 51 -9.18 1.41 3.32
N VAL A 52 -9.12 1.18 4.63
CA VAL A 52 -9.73 0.02 5.29
C VAL A 52 -11.22 -0.06 5.04
N ASN A 53 -11.93 1.07 5.11
CA ASN A 53 -13.39 1.09 4.90
C ASN A 53 -13.78 0.59 3.51
N ILE A 54 -12.95 0.83 2.50
CA ILE A 54 -13.17 0.34 1.13
C ILE A 54 -12.79 -1.14 1.05
N LEU A 55 -11.68 -1.55 1.65
CA LEU A 55 -11.24 -2.95 1.60
C LEU A 55 -12.21 -3.90 2.33
N ASN A 56 -12.72 -3.46 3.49
CA ASN A 56 -13.63 -4.24 4.33
C ASN A 56 -15.12 -3.98 4.02
N HIS A 57 -15.45 -3.19 2.99
CA HIS A 57 -16.84 -2.85 2.72
C HIS A 57 -17.67 -4.09 2.36
N LYS A 58 -18.89 -4.18 2.88
CA LYS A 58 -19.84 -5.29 2.57
C LYS A 58 -20.16 -5.46 1.08
N ASN A 59 -20.01 -4.40 0.30
CA ASN A 59 -20.22 -4.39 -1.16
C ASN A 59 -18.90 -4.39 -1.94
N ASN A 60 -17.83 -4.95 -1.39
CA ASN A 60 -16.52 -5.01 -2.06
C ASN A 60 -16.57 -5.77 -3.39
N ASN A 61 -17.61 -6.56 -3.66
CA ASN A 61 -17.88 -7.18 -4.95
C ASN A 61 -18.22 -6.18 -6.08
N LYS A 62 -18.45 -4.90 -5.77
CA LYS A 62 -18.74 -3.86 -6.78
C LYS A 62 -17.50 -3.22 -7.39
N TRP A 63 -16.32 -3.52 -6.86
CA TRP A 63 -15.05 -3.05 -7.41
C TRP A 63 -14.03 -4.19 -7.42
N MET A 64 -12.97 -3.99 -8.18
CA MET A 64 -11.84 -4.89 -8.18
C MET A 64 -10.70 -4.29 -7.37
N VAL A 65 -10.21 -5.03 -6.39
CA VAL A 65 -8.96 -4.69 -5.68
C VAL A 65 -7.80 -5.26 -6.47
N VAL A 66 -6.85 -4.41 -6.84
CA VAL A 66 -5.62 -4.82 -7.53
C VAL A 66 -4.46 -4.50 -6.60
N PHE A 67 -3.75 -5.53 -6.18
CA PHE A 67 -2.58 -5.37 -5.31
C PHE A 67 -1.36 -4.97 -6.14
N TYR A 68 -0.59 -4.02 -5.62
CA TYR A 68 0.64 -3.56 -6.27
C TYR A 68 1.65 -4.70 -6.44
N GLU A 69 1.73 -5.60 -5.46
CA GLU A 69 2.62 -6.75 -5.46
C GLU A 69 2.34 -7.68 -6.65
N ASP A 70 1.06 -7.93 -6.94
CA ASP A 70 0.64 -8.75 -8.09
C ASP A 70 1.05 -8.10 -9.42
N LEU A 71 0.95 -6.77 -9.52
CA LEU A 71 1.40 -6.01 -10.69
C LEU A 71 2.92 -6.06 -10.84
N VAL A 72 3.68 -6.04 -9.76
CA VAL A 72 5.15 -6.07 -9.80
C VAL A 72 5.67 -7.47 -10.15
N LEU A 73 5.09 -8.50 -9.54
CA LEU A 73 5.47 -9.90 -9.76
C LEU A 73 5.09 -10.37 -11.17
N ASP A 74 3.81 -10.20 -11.54
CA ASP A 74 3.25 -10.70 -12.79
C ASP A 74 2.30 -9.65 -13.44
N PRO A 75 2.88 -8.58 -14.02
CA PRO A 75 2.11 -7.45 -14.55
C PRO A 75 1.16 -7.86 -15.68
N GLU A 76 1.60 -8.75 -16.58
CA GLU A 76 0.78 -9.17 -17.72
C GLU A 76 -0.43 -9.99 -17.26
N LYS A 77 -0.24 -10.96 -16.37
CA LYS A 77 -1.34 -11.77 -15.83
C LYS A 77 -2.32 -10.91 -15.06
N THR A 78 -1.82 -10.03 -14.19
CA THR A 78 -2.65 -9.13 -13.38
C THR A 78 -3.45 -8.19 -14.28
N PHE A 79 -2.81 -7.59 -15.28
CA PHE A 79 -3.48 -6.71 -16.24
C PHE A 79 -4.58 -7.45 -17.03
N LYS A 80 -4.31 -8.66 -17.52
CA LYS A 80 -5.31 -9.49 -18.20
C LYS A 80 -6.50 -9.83 -17.29
N ALA A 81 -6.24 -10.12 -16.01
CA ALA A 81 -7.29 -10.36 -15.04
C ALA A 81 -8.17 -9.12 -14.81
N VAL A 82 -7.57 -7.92 -14.77
CA VAL A 82 -8.29 -6.65 -14.68
C VAL A 82 -9.18 -6.43 -15.89
N LEU A 83 -8.64 -6.57 -17.12
CA LEU A 83 -9.42 -6.42 -18.35
C LEU A 83 -10.62 -7.37 -18.36
N LYS A 84 -10.39 -8.64 -17.99
CA LYS A 84 -11.47 -9.64 -17.89
C LYS A 84 -12.53 -9.24 -16.88
N GLY A 85 -12.15 -8.81 -15.68
CA GLY A 85 -13.12 -8.41 -14.65
C GLY A 85 -13.89 -7.14 -14.98
N LEU A 86 -13.33 -6.26 -15.82
CA LEU A 86 -14.01 -5.08 -16.36
C LEU A 86 -14.81 -5.38 -17.65
N ASN A 87 -14.84 -6.63 -18.12
CA ASN A 87 -15.43 -7.04 -19.40
C ASN A 87 -14.88 -6.25 -20.61
N ILE A 88 -13.59 -5.88 -20.57
CA ILE A 88 -12.90 -5.21 -21.66
C ILE A 88 -12.21 -6.25 -22.52
N ASN A 89 -12.66 -6.39 -23.77
CA ASN A 89 -12.00 -7.23 -24.77
C ASN A 89 -10.96 -6.40 -25.52
N LEU A 90 -9.68 -6.63 -25.21
CA LEU A 90 -8.57 -6.02 -25.93
C LEU A 90 -8.09 -6.95 -27.05
N LEU A 91 -7.85 -6.40 -28.24
CA LEU A 91 -7.28 -7.15 -29.35
C LEU A 91 -5.91 -7.71 -28.95
N SER A 92 -5.67 -9.00 -29.21
CA SER A 92 -4.42 -9.69 -28.86
C SER A 92 -3.17 -9.01 -29.42
N GLU A 93 -3.31 -8.32 -30.56
CA GLU A 93 -2.22 -7.57 -31.19
C GLU A 93 -1.81 -6.33 -30.39
N LEU A 94 -2.75 -5.67 -29.71
CA LEU A 94 -2.45 -4.53 -28.85
C LEU A 94 -1.75 -4.97 -27.56
N LEU A 95 -2.16 -6.10 -26.99
CA LEU A 95 -1.49 -6.67 -25.80
C LEU A 95 -0.01 -6.96 -26.05
N LYS A 96 0.33 -7.49 -27.24
CA LYS A 96 1.72 -7.79 -27.61
C LYS A 96 2.62 -6.55 -27.72
N LYS A 97 2.04 -5.36 -27.87
CA LYS A 97 2.78 -4.09 -27.97
C LYS A 97 3.08 -3.47 -26.60
N ILE A 98 2.52 -4.01 -25.52
CA ILE A 98 2.71 -3.45 -24.17
C ILE A 98 4.01 -3.99 -23.57
N GLU A 99 4.94 -3.09 -23.27
CA GLU A 99 6.15 -3.39 -22.52
C GLU A 99 5.85 -3.37 -21.01
N PHE A 100 5.34 -4.48 -20.47
CA PHE A 100 4.88 -4.57 -19.07
C PHE A 100 5.93 -4.31 -17.99
N ARG A 101 7.22 -4.36 -18.33
CA ARG A 101 8.34 -4.10 -17.40
C ARG A 101 9.06 -2.79 -17.68
N LYS A 102 8.52 -1.94 -18.56
CA LYS A 102 9.07 -0.61 -18.79
C LYS A 102 8.90 0.24 -17.52
N ALA A 103 9.95 0.94 -17.12
CA ALA A 103 9.85 1.91 -16.04
C ALA A 103 8.81 2.99 -16.37
N SER A 104 8.05 3.42 -15.36
CA SER A 104 7.15 4.57 -15.51
C SER A 104 7.94 5.79 -15.98
N ALA A 105 7.33 6.62 -16.84
CA ALA A 105 7.91 7.90 -17.25
C ALA A 105 8.19 8.87 -16.07
N SER A 106 7.55 8.64 -14.91
CA SER A 106 7.77 9.38 -13.67
C SER A 106 8.84 8.79 -12.74
N ASN A 107 9.48 7.67 -13.10
CA ASN A 107 10.67 7.19 -12.40
C ASN A 107 11.91 7.94 -12.89
N PHE A 108 12.15 9.12 -12.30
CA PHE A 108 13.32 9.96 -12.62
C PHE A 108 14.69 9.25 -12.45
N ASP A 109 14.73 8.11 -11.75
CA ASP A 109 15.96 7.36 -11.44
C ASP A 109 16.11 6.00 -12.17
N ASN A 110 15.16 5.54 -13.01
CA ASN A 110 15.25 4.25 -13.72
C ASN A 110 15.52 2.99 -12.86
N GLN A 111 15.32 3.03 -11.54
CA GLN A 111 15.66 1.93 -10.61
C GLN A 111 14.57 0.85 -10.50
N LEU A 112 14.10 0.29 -11.63
CA LEU A 112 13.44 -1.01 -11.54
C LEU A 112 14.53 -2.03 -11.21
N LYS A 113 14.49 -2.59 -10.00
CA LYS A 113 15.40 -3.68 -9.65
C LYS A 113 15.16 -4.83 -10.63
N SER A 114 16.25 -5.49 -11.02
CA SER A 114 16.19 -6.62 -11.95
C SER A 114 15.32 -7.78 -11.44
N LYS A 115 15.11 -7.86 -10.11
CA LYS A 115 14.25 -8.86 -9.46
C LYS A 115 13.09 -8.19 -8.71
N PRO A 116 11.85 -8.40 -9.15
CA PRO A 116 10.64 -7.86 -8.51
C PRO A 116 10.51 -8.18 -7.01
N GLN A 117 10.86 -9.40 -6.60
CA GLN A 117 10.80 -9.82 -5.20
C GLN A 117 11.74 -9.00 -4.31
N GLU A 118 12.96 -8.75 -4.78
CA GLU A 118 13.95 -7.95 -4.05
C GLU A 118 13.52 -6.48 -3.91
N GLN A 119 12.66 -5.99 -4.81
CA GLN A 119 12.06 -4.66 -4.68
C GLN A 119 11.06 -4.63 -3.52
N LEU A 120 10.13 -5.58 -3.48
CA LEU A 120 9.09 -5.67 -2.45
C LEU A 120 9.69 -5.94 -1.07
N GLU A 121 10.57 -6.93 -0.96
CA GLU A 121 11.13 -7.38 0.32
C GLU A 121 12.18 -6.41 0.89
N SER A 122 12.76 -5.53 0.05
CA SER A 122 13.79 -4.60 0.53
C SER A 122 13.28 -3.55 1.52
N VAL A 123 11.97 -3.28 1.52
CA VAL A 123 11.36 -2.34 2.47
C VAL A 123 11.47 -2.88 3.90
N PHE A 124 11.27 -4.18 4.10
CA PHE A 124 11.30 -4.85 5.41
C PHE A 124 12.67 -4.80 6.09
N LYS A 125 13.75 -4.75 5.30
CA LYS A 125 15.13 -4.68 5.82
C LYS A 125 15.41 -3.40 6.63
N ASN A 126 14.54 -2.39 6.54
CA ASN A 126 14.72 -1.12 7.25
C ASN A 126 14.00 -1.07 8.61
N PHE A 127 13.26 -2.11 8.96
CA PHE A 127 12.47 -2.20 10.18
C PHE A 127 13.00 -3.29 11.11
N ASN A 128 13.03 -2.98 12.41
CA ASN A 128 13.28 -3.97 13.45
C ASN A 128 11.96 -4.63 13.92
N ASN A 129 12.08 -5.67 14.73
CA ASN A 129 10.89 -6.43 15.19
C ASN A 129 9.90 -5.58 16.00
N ASP A 130 10.38 -4.65 16.84
CA ASP A 130 9.50 -3.79 17.65
C ASP A 130 8.69 -2.84 16.75
N GLU A 131 9.31 -2.31 15.69
CA GLU A 131 8.64 -1.49 14.68
C GLU A 131 7.57 -2.31 13.95
N LEU A 132 7.88 -3.55 13.54
CA LEU A 132 6.90 -4.42 12.88
C LEU A 132 5.74 -4.77 13.81
N LEU A 133 5.99 -4.99 15.11
CA LEU A 133 4.95 -5.22 16.11
C LEU A 133 4.05 -3.99 16.29
N ASN A 134 4.60 -2.79 16.35
CA ASN A 134 3.82 -1.55 16.41
C ASN A 134 2.96 -1.35 15.16
N ILE A 135 3.52 -1.65 13.98
CA ILE A 135 2.77 -1.59 12.71
C ILE A 135 1.62 -2.61 12.72
N GLN A 136 1.88 -3.83 13.18
CA GLN A 136 0.84 -4.86 13.30
C GLN A 136 -0.27 -4.41 14.26
N ALA A 137 0.07 -3.78 15.39
CA ALA A 137 -0.92 -3.25 16.32
C ALA A 137 -1.81 -2.16 15.68
N ILE A 138 -1.29 -1.39 14.73
CA ILE A 138 -2.09 -0.45 13.92
C ILE A 138 -3.02 -1.20 12.98
N PHE A 139 -2.52 -2.20 12.26
CA PHE A 139 -3.35 -3.04 11.40
C PHE A 139 -4.48 -3.72 12.17
N ASP A 140 -4.18 -4.22 13.37
CA ASP A 140 -5.15 -4.86 14.25
C ASP A 140 -6.21 -3.87 14.76
N TYR A 141 -5.79 -2.66 15.17
CA TYR A 141 -6.72 -1.59 15.60
C TYR A 141 -7.71 -1.21 14.50
N PHE A 142 -7.27 -1.16 13.24
CA PHE A 142 -8.13 -0.87 12.09
C PHE A 142 -8.77 -2.13 11.49
N GLU A 143 -8.55 -3.32 12.03
CA GLU A 143 -9.04 -4.59 11.49
C GLU A 143 -8.66 -4.81 10.00
N LEU A 144 -7.44 -4.41 9.61
CA LEU A 144 -6.90 -4.64 8.27
C LEU A 144 -6.47 -6.11 8.14
N LYS A 145 -7.21 -6.90 7.34
CA LYS A 145 -6.98 -8.35 7.22
C LYS A 145 -6.16 -8.76 5.99
N VAL A 146 -6.03 -7.88 5.01
CA VAL A 146 -5.39 -8.18 3.72
C VAL A 146 -3.88 -7.97 3.74
N TYR A 147 -3.30 -7.52 4.85
CA TYR A 147 -1.86 -7.35 5.02
C TYR A 147 -1.43 -7.73 6.42
N SER A 148 -0.15 -8.11 6.56
CA SER A 148 0.52 -8.25 7.84
C SER A 148 1.78 -7.40 7.83
N ALA A 149 2.14 -6.85 8.98
CA ALA A 149 3.39 -6.13 9.15
C ALA A 149 4.63 -7.02 8.96
N PHE A 150 4.48 -8.34 8.88
CA PHE A 150 5.58 -9.30 8.74
C PHE A 150 5.70 -9.88 7.32
N ASN A 151 4.85 -9.45 6.39
CA ASN A 151 4.84 -9.99 5.03
C ASN A 151 4.67 -8.86 4.00
N SER A 152 5.54 -8.85 2.98
CA SER A 152 5.45 -7.89 1.87
C SER A 152 4.27 -8.14 0.95
N TYR A 153 3.64 -9.32 1.05
CA TYR A 153 2.60 -9.76 0.15
C TYR A 153 1.21 -9.69 0.83
N PRO A 154 0.15 -9.38 0.06
CA PRO A 154 -1.20 -9.37 0.57
C PRO A 154 -1.65 -10.79 0.98
N ILE A 155 -2.49 -10.85 2.01
CA ILE A 155 -3.19 -12.05 2.47
C ILE A 155 -4.49 -12.18 1.66
N LYS A 156 -4.66 -13.32 0.96
CA LYS A 156 -5.77 -13.58 0.03
C LYS A 156 -6.71 -14.66 0.55
#